data_AF-A0A1I7J8M5-F1
#
_entry.id   AF-A0A1I7J8M5-F1
#
_cell.length_a   1.000
_cell.length_b   1.000
_cell.length_c   1.000
_cell.angle_alpha   90.00
_cell.angle_beta   90.00
_cell.angle_gamma   90.00
#
_symmetry.space_group_name_H-M   'P 1'
#
loop_
_entity.id
_entity.type
_entity.pdbx_description
1 polymer ?
#
loop_
_entity_poly.entity_id
_entity_poly.type
_entity_poly.pdbx_seq_one_letter_code
_entity_poly.pdbx_strand_id
1 'polypeptide(L)'
;MTIIVPVPIAPLPVAPYIGDPEFDAHADAHVAALTPHREQVNAISEATYQNALDARDSATSANEAASAAAAIEAQTAILASTAAQAVGAQMWQPHPMFYGSGAVVWSPSNGQVYRARNVNSGVDPADDLAQEFWWLIGAALSPPIVFVTADTVARPGMHYVFLAPATLFLPFPGGLRDTVLITDLSMSSEAIVDPGDGKIRGQSGPMRLNVPRLKFQLVNSGNSGNGKGWI
;
A
#
# COMPACT_ATOMS: atom_id res chain seq x y z
N MET A 1 9.49 -7.53 -17.01
CA MET A 1 9.50 -7.76 -18.47
C MET A 1 10.23 -9.07 -18.73
N THR A 2 10.16 -9.60 -19.96
CA THR A 2 10.80 -10.86 -20.36
C THR A 2 12.24 -10.61 -20.78
N ILE A 3 13.19 -11.31 -20.13
CA ILE A 3 14.61 -11.32 -20.51
C ILE A 3 14.74 -11.71 -21.98
N ILE A 4 15.48 -10.91 -22.75
CA ILE A 4 15.81 -11.23 -24.14
C ILE A 4 17.07 -12.08 -24.14
N VAL A 5 16.95 -13.34 -24.56
CA VAL A 5 18.12 -14.23 -24.71
C VAL A 5 18.88 -13.82 -25.98
N PRO A 6 20.14 -13.33 -25.88
CA PRO A 6 20.90 -12.98 -27.07
C PRO A 6 21.22 -14.23 -27.90
N VAL A 7 21.07 -14.13 -29.21
CA VAL A 7 21.47 -15.20 -30.14
C VAL A 7 22.96 -15.04 -30.45
N PRO A 8 23.78 -16.11 -30.37
CA PRO A 8 25.18 -16.05 -30.75
C PRO A 8 25.37 -15.59 -32.20
N ILE A 9 26.39 -14.76 -32.44
CA ILE A 9 26.80 -14.35 -33.78
C ILE A 9 27.34 -15.58 -34.55
N ALA A 10 26.98 -15.69 -35.82
CA ALA A 10 27.53 -16.73 -36.69
C ALA A 10 29.01 -16.45 -36.97
N PRO A 11 29.88 -17.49 -36.99
CA PRO A 11 31.29 -17.31 -37.32
C PRO A 11 31.43 -16.76 -38.75
N LEU A 12 32.37 -15.85 -38.95
CA LEU A 12 32.68 -15.33 -40.28
C LEU A 12 33.36 -16.42 -41.12
N PRO A 13 33.15 -16.44 -42.44
CA PRO A 13 33.91 -17.28 -43.37
C PRO A 13 35.41 -16.99 -43.30
N VAL A 14 36.21 -17.94 -43.77
CA VAL A 14 37.68 -17.82 -43.84
C VAL A 14 38.05 -16.49 -44.51
N ALA A 15 38.91 -15.72 -43.84
CA ALA A 15 39.40 -14.46 -44.38
C ALA A 15 40.40 -14.75 -45.52
N PRO A 16 40.31 -14.04 -46.66
CA PRO A 16 41.26 -14.18 -47.74
C PRO A 16 42.65 -13.69 -47.30
N TYR A 17 43.71 -14.36 -47.74
CA TYR A 17 45.10 -13.96 -47.42
C TYR A 17 46.03 -14.12 -48.63
N ILE A 18 47.15 -13.41 -48.61
CA ILE A 18 48.14 -13.45 -49.70
C ILE A 18 48.77 -14.86 -49.77
N GLY A 19 48.63 -15.51 -50.91
CA GLY A 19 49.10 -16.89 -51.13
C GLY A 19 47.99 -17.95 -51.03
N ASP A 20 46.74 -17.53 -50.82
CA ASP A 20 45.56 -18.39 -50.89
C ASP A 20 45.23 -18.76 -52.35
N PRO A 21 45.18 -20.06 -52.71
CA PRO A 21 44.79 -20.51 -54.05
C PRO A 21 43.34 -20.16 -54.42
N GLU A 22 42.46 -19.93 -53.43
CA GLU A 22 41.03 -19.65 -53.59
C GLU A 22 40.66 -18.23 -53.13
N PHE A 23 41.61 -17.29 -53.17
CA PHE A 23 41.47 -15.92 -52.65
C PHE A 23 40.14 -15.24 -53.03
N ASP A 24 39.77 -15.26 -54.32
CA ASP A 24 38.58 -14.58 -54.82
C ASP A 24 37.29 -15.16 -54.21
N ALA A 25 37.23 -16.49 -54.07
CA ALA A 25 36.07 -17.16 -53.48
C ALA A 25 35.93 -16.85 -51.98
N HIS A 26 37.05 -16.84 -51.24
CA HIS A 26 37.05 -16.45 -49.83
C HIS A 26 36.75 -14.96 -49.63
N ALA A 27 37.21 -14.08 -50.52
CA ALA A 27 36.92 -12.65 -50.48
C ALA A 27 35.42 -12.36 -50.67
N ASP A 28 34.79 -12.95 -51.69
CA ASP A 28 33.36 -12.78 -51.95
C ASP A 28 32.51 -13.33 -50.80
N ALA A 29 32.85 -14.51 -50.28
CA ALA A 29 32.15 -15.12 -49.14
C ALA A 29 32.28 -14.25 -47.88
N HIS A 30 33.46 -13.70 -47.61
CA HIS A 30 33.70 -12.85 -46.45
C HIS A 30 32.91 -11.53 -46.55
N VAL A 31 32.95 -10.85 -47.70
CA VAL A 31 32.20 -9.60 -47.93
C VAL A 31 30.68 -9.83 -47.83
N ALA A 32 30.18 -10.93 -48.42
CA ALA A 32 28.77 -11.30 -48.33
C ALA A 32 28.31 -11.52 -46.86
N ALA A 33 29.19 -12.06 -46.00
CA ALA A 33 28.89 -12.30 -44.59
C ALA A 33 28.90 -11.04 -43.71
N LEU A 34 29.51 -9.92 -44.13
CA LEU A 34 29.60 -8.70 -43.31
C LEU A 34 28.24 -8.07 -43.03
N THR A 35 27.31 -8.13 -43.99
CA THR A 35 25.96 -7.57 -43.81
C THR A 35 25.16 -8.30 -42.73
N PRO A 36 24.96 -9.64 -42.80
CA PRO A 36 24.28 -10.38 -41.73
C PRO A 36 25.06 -10.30 -40.41
N HIS A 37 26.39 -10.23 -40.45
CA HIS A 37 27.19 -10.04 -39.24
C HIS A 37 26.88 -8.72 -38.53
N ARG A 38 26.78 -7.60 -39.27
CA ARG A 38 26.38 -6.30 -38.73
C ARG A 38 24.99 -6.36 -38.07
N GLU A 39 24.04 -7.04 -38.70
CA GLU A 39 22.68 -7.18 -38.15
C GLU A 39 22.69 -7.97 -36.83
N GLN A 40 23.47 -9.05 -36.76
CA GLN A 40 23.62 -9.82 -35.52
C GLN A 40 24.29 -9.01 -34.41
N VAL A 41 25.32 -8.20 -34.73
CA VAL A 41 25.96 -7.30 -33.76
C VAL A 41 24.97 -6.26 -33.22
N ASN A 42 24.19 -5.63 -34.09
CA ASN A 42 23.15 -4.68 -33.68
C ASN A 42 22.10 -5.34 -32.77
N ALA A 43 21.67 -6.56 -33.12
CA ALA A 43 20.70 -7.31 -32.33
C ALA A 43 21.22 -7.67 -30.93
N ILE A 44 22.50 -8.09 -30.82
CA ILE A 44 23.13 -8.34 -29.51
C ILE A 44 23.24 -7.05 -28.69
N SER A 45 23.62 -5.94 -29.32
CA SER A 45 23.72 -4.65 -28.64
C SER A 45 22.38 -4.22 -28.06
N GLU A 46 21.30 -4.33 -28.84
CA GLU A 46 19.95 -4.00 -28.39
C GLU A 46 19.49 -4.94 -27.26
N ALA A 47 19.65 -6.26 -27.42
CA ALA A 47 19.29 -7.23 -26.39
C ALA A 47 20.05 -6.99 -25.07
N THR A 48 21.34 -6.65 -25.16
CA THR A 48 22.17 -6.32 -23.99
C THR A 48 21.67 -5.05 -23.30
N TYR A 49 21.34 -4.02 -24.07
CA TYR A 49 20.81 -2.77 -23.54
C TYR A 49 19.46 -2.97 -22.84
N GLN A 50 18.52 -3.69 -23.47
CA GLN A 50 17.22 -3.98 -22.87
C GLN A 50 17.34 -4.82 -21.59
N ASN A 51 18.18 -5.85 -21.60
CA ASN A 51 18.44 -6.65 -20.38
C ASN A 51 19.05 -5.81 -19.24
N ALA A 52 19.88 -4.82 -19.56
CA ALA A 52 20.45 -3.91 -18.57
C ALA A 52 19.39 -2.98 -17.97
N LEU A 53 18.44 -2.48 -18.77
CA LEU A 53 17.30 -1.71 -18.28
C LEU A 53 16.41 -2.55 -17.36
N ASP A 54 16.07 -3.77 -17.78
CA ASP A 54 15.29 -4.72 -16.98
C ASP A 54 15.94 -5.03 -15.63
N ALA A 55 17.27 -5.23 -15.63
CA ALA A 55 18.04 -5.48 -14.41
C ALA A 55 18.02 -4.27 -13.47
N ARG A 56 18.17 -3.05 -14.00
CA ARG A 56 18.09 -1.81 -13.21
C ARG A 56 16.71 -1.61 -12.60
N ASP A 57 15.65 -1.82 -13.38
CA ASP A 57 14.28 -1.65 -12.91
C ASP A 57 13.93 -2.71 -11.86
N SER A 58 14.36 -3.96 -12.06
CA SER A 58 14.22 -5.04 -11.07
C SER A 58 14.95 -4.73 -9.76
N ALA A 59 16.16 -4.17 -9.83
CA ALA A 59 16.91 -3.74 -8.64
C ALA A 59 16.20 -2.60 -7.89
N THR A 60 15.58 -1.68 -8.61
CA THR A 60 14.81 -0.57 -8.03
C THR A 60 13.58 -1.11 -7.30
N SER A 61 12.79 -1.98 -7.94
CA SER A 61 11.63 -2.62 -7.31
C SER A 61 12.01 -3.46 -6.08
N ALA A 62 13.17 -4.14 -6.12
CA ALA A 62 13.66 -4.90 -4.97
C ALA A 62 13.99 -3.98 -3.77
N ASN A 63 14.61 -2.83 -4.00
CA ASN A 63 14.90 -1.84 -2.94
C ASN A 63 13.62 -1.22 -2.35
N GLU A 64 12.64 -0.93 -3.20
CA GLU A 64 11.32 -0.44 -2.75
C GLU A 64 10.61 -1.50 -1.89
N ALA A 65 10.61 -2.77 -2.32
CA ALA A 65 10.04 -3.88 -1.56
C ALA A 65 10.74 -4.11 -0.22
N ALA A 66 12.08 -4.01 -0.17
CA ALA A 66 12.84 -4.12 1.07
C ALA A 66 12.50 -2.98 2.06
N SER A 67 12.36 -1.76 1.57
CA SER A 67 11.96 -0.60 2.37
C SER A 67 10.54 -0.75 2.92
N ALA A 68 9.60 -1.27 2.11
CA ALA A 68 8.24 -1.55 2.54
C ALA A 68 8.18 -2.66 3.61
N ALA A 69 8.98 -3.73 3.46
CA ALA A 69 9.07 -4.80 4.45
C ALA A 69 9.56 -4.29 5.81
N ALA A 70 10.60 -3.44 5.84
CA ALA A 70 11.11 -2.85 7.07
C ALA A 70 10.06 -1.97 7.78
N ALA A 71 9.24 -1.24 7.02
CA ALA A 71 8.14 -0.45 7.58
C ALA A 71 7.05 -1.34 8.20
N ILE A 72 6.73 -2.47 7.55
CA ILE A 72 5.75 -3.46 8.06
C ILE A 72 6.26 -4.10 9.36
N GLU A 73 7.54 -4.45 9.46
CA GLU A 73 8.12 -5.01 10.68
C GLU A 73 8.03 -4.04 11.86
N ALA A 74 8.39 -2.77 11.65
CA ALA A 74 8.28 -1.73 12.68
C ALA A 74 6.83 -1.53 13.15
N GLN A 75 5.88 -1.55 12.21
CA GLN A 75 4.46 -1.41 12.52
C GLN A 75 3.89 -2.64 13.24
N THR A 76 4.35 -3.84 12.90
CA THR A 76 3.93 -5.09 13.54
C THR A 76 4.37 -5.15 15.00
N ALA A 77 5.58 -4.70 15.32
CA ALA A 77 6.07 -4.61 16.70
C ALA A 77 5.22 -3.68 17.57
N ILE A 78 4.77 -2.55 17.00
CA ILE A 78 3.88 -1.59 17.68
C ILE A 78 2.49 -2.19 17.88
N LEU A 79 1.93 -2.86 16.87
CA LEU A 79 0.63 -3.54 16.98
C LEU A 79 0.64 -4.66 18.02
N ALA A 80 1.70 -5.46 18.10
CA ALA A 80 1.85 -6.51 19.11
C ALA A 80 1.88 -5.94 20.53
N SER A 81 2.62 -4.85 20.76
CA SER A 81 2.65 -4.16 22.07
C SER A 81 1.32 -3.50 22.45
N THR A 82 0.54 -3.09 21.44
CA THR A 82 -0.79 -2.50 21.61
C THR A 82 -1.83 -3.57 21.96
N ALA A 83 -1.83 -4.69 21.22
CA ALA A 83 -2.70 -5.82 21.49
C ALA A 83 -2.48 -6.40 22.90
N ALA A 84 -1.23 -6.50 23.34
CA ALA A 84 -0.89 -6.94 24.69
C ALA A 84 -1.42 -6.01 25.80
N GLN A 85 -1.59 -4.70 25.51
CA GLN A 85 -2.11 -3.71 26.47
C GLN A 85 -3.64 -3.57 26.44
N ALA A 86 -4.28 -3.99 25.35
CA ALA A 86 -5.75 -4.00 25.23
C ALA A 86 -6.40 -5.22 25.90
N VAL A 87 -5.67 -6.33 26.03
CA VAL A 87 -6.15 -7.53 26.74
C VAL A 87 -6.38 -7.20 28.22
N GLY A 88 -7.65 -7.14 28.63
CA GLY A 88 -8.06 -6.86 30.01
C GLY A 88 -8.40 -5.41 30.31
N ALA A 89 -8.36 -4.50 29.33
CA ALA A 89 -8.83 -3.13 29.49
C ALA A 89 -10.35 -3.12 29.79
N GLN A 90 -10.75 -2.55 30.92
CA GLN A 90 -12.16 -2.43 31.28
C GLN A 90 -12.79 -1.19 30.65
N MET A 91 -14.10 -1.20 30.43
CA MET A 91 -14.80 0.00 29.96
C MET A 91 -14.66 1.12 30.98
N TRP A 92 -14.32 2.32 30.51
CA TRP A 92 -14.40 3.50 31.36
C TRP A 92 -15.85 3.75 31.78
N GLN A 93 -16.02 3.92 33.08
CA GLN A 93 -17.26 4.28 33.75
C GLN A 93 -17.11 5.65 34.43
N PRO A 94 -18.18 6.46 34.46
CA PRO A 94 -18.21 7.74 35.17
C PRO A 94 -18.13 7.55 36.70
N HIS A 95 -18.03 8.67 37.43
CA HIS A 95 -18.10 8.67 38.89
C HIS A 95 -19.34 7.88 39.38
N PRO A 96 -19.24 6.98 40.39
CA PRO A 96 -18.26 6.94 41.49
C PRO A 96 -17.03 6.04 41.27
N MET A 97 -16.77 5.52 40.06
CA MET A 97 -15.61 4.67 39.82
C MET A 97 -14.30 5.46 39.91
N PHE A 98 -13.29 4.91 40.59
CA PHE A 98 -11.95 5.48 40.71
C PHE A 98 -10.92 4.60 40.01
N TYR A 99 -10.04 5.24 39.24
CA TYR A 99 -8.94 4.59 38.55
C TYR A 99 -7.63 4.94 39.23
N GLY A 100 -6.88 3.93 39.66
CA GLY A 100 -5.51 4.12 40.17
C GLY A 100 -4.56 4.55 39.05
N SER A 101 -3.43 5.14 39.41
CA SER A 101 -2.34 5.39 38.44
C SER A 101 -1.94 4.07 37.76
N GLY A 102 -1.77 4.10 36.45
CA GLY A 102 -1.46 2.93 35.62
C GLY A 102 -2.65 2.08 35.19
N ALA A 103 -3.86 2.33 35.72
CA ALA A 103 -5.07 1.61 35.30
C ALA A 103 -5.33 1.81 33.80
N VAL A 104 -5.74 0.74 33.12
CA VAL A 104 -5.99 0.75 31.67
C VAL A 104 -7.48 0.55 31.40
N VAL A 105 -8.07 1.47 30.64
CA VAL A 105 -9.49 1.46 30.29
C VAL A 105 -9.70 1.78 28.83
N TRP A 106 -10.84 1.41 28.25
CA TRP A 106 -11.27 1.93 26.95
C TRP A 106 -12.40 2.94 27.12
N SER A 107 -12.35 4.03 26.35
CA SER A 107 -13.41 5.04 26.38
C SER A 107 -14.59 4.61 25.50
N PRO A 108 -15.83 4.63 26.00
CA PRO A 108 -17.00 4.30 25.19
C PRO A 108 -17.35 5.36 24.14
N SER A 109 -16.84 6.59 24.27
CA SER A 109 -17.15 7.68 23.34
C SER A 109 -16.31 7.65 22.07
N ASN A 110 -15.15 6.99 22.07
CA ASN A 110 -14.28 6.87 20.88
C ASN A 110 -13.65 5.47 20.66
N GLY A 111 -13.88 4.51 21.56
CA GLY A 111 -13.38 3.14 21.47
C GLY A 111 -11.87 2.99 21.65
N GLN A 112 -11.16 4.06 22.03
CA GLN A 112 -9.70 4.04 22.21
C GLN A 112 -9.32 3.61 23.63
N VAL A 113 -8.11 3.06 23.78
CA VAL A 113 -7.57 2.59 25.05
C VAL A 113 -6.71 3.68 25.69
N TYR A 114 -6.82 3.84 27.00
CA TYR A 114 -6.16 4.88 27.77
C TYR A 114 -5.59 4.31 29.07
N ARG A 115 -4.49 4.91 29.54
CA ARG A 115 -3.83 4.61 30.81
C ARG A 115 -3.92 5.81 31.74
N ALA A 116 -4.41 5.60 32.95
CA ALA A 116 -4.43 6.66 33.97
C ALA A 116 -2.99 7.08 34.33
N ARG A 117 -2.68 8.37 34.25
CA ARG A 117 -1.40 8.96 34.68
C ARG A 117 -1.31 9.00 36.19
N ASN A 118 -2.39 9.43 36.82
CA ASN A 118 -2.57 9.59 38.25
C ASN A 118 -3.95 9.09 38.64
N VAL A 119 -4.15 8.95 39.96
CA VAL A 119 -5.46 8.58 40.50
C VAL A 119 -6.49 9.61 40.07
N ASN A 120 -7.59 9.15 39.46
CA ASN A 120 -8.63 10.02 38.93
C ASN A 120 -10.02 9.35 38.93
N SER A 121 -11.07 10.16 38.74
CA SER A 121 -12.45 9.71 38.54
C SER A 121 -13.23 10.72 37.74
N GLY A 122 -14.30 10.29 37.06
CA GLY A 122 -15.34 11.18 36.54
C GLY A 122 -15.04 11.92 35.23
N VAL A 123 -13.81 11.88 34.71
CA VAL A 123 -13.46 12.43 33.39
C VAL A 123 -13.27 11.26 32.41
N ASP A 124 -14.03 11.26 31.31
CA ASP A 124 -13.83 10.32 30.21
C ASP A 124 -12.43 10.57 29.61
N PRO A 125 -11.58 9.54 29.47
CA PRO A 125 -10.28 9.68 28.84
C PRO A 125 -10.30 10.36 27.46
N ALA A 126 -11.38 10.24 26.69
CA ALA A 126 -11.54 10.91 25.40
C ALA A 126 -11.77 12.43 25.52
N ASP A 127 -12.26 12.89 26.67
CA ASP A 127 -12.57 14.29 26.95
C ASP A 127 -11.45 15.00 27.74
N ASP A 128 -10.42 14.25 28.18
CA ASP A 128 -9.20 14.80 28.80
C ASP A 128 -8.26 15.42 27.74
N LEU A 129 -8.71 16.52 27.13
CA LEU A 129 -7.99 17.22 26.07
C LEU A 129 -6.64 17.82 26.54
N ALA A 130 -6.54 18.15 27.83
CA ALA A 130 -5.30 18.62 28.46
C ALA A 130 -4.31 17.48 28.76
N GLN A 131 -4.76 16.21 28.62
CA GLN A 131 -4.01 15.01 28.96
C GLN A 131 -3.49 15.06 30.41
N GLU A 132 -4.30 15.58 31.33
CA GLU A 132 -3.91 15.74 32.73
C GLU A 132 -3.99 14.41 33.48
N PHE A 133 -4.98 13.58 33.13
CA PHE A 133 -5.34 12.36 33.85
C PHE A 133 -5.06 11.08 33.05
N TRP A 134 -5.08 11.14 31.71
CA TRP A 134 -5.03 9.98 30.84
C TRP A 134 -3.91 10.09 29.78
N TRP A 135 -3.23 8.98 29.53
CA TRP A 135 -2.42 8.75 28.34
C TRP A 135 -3.23 7.92 27.36
N LEU A 136 -3.40 8.40 26.13
CA LEU A 136 -3.82 7.53 25.03
C LEU A 136 -2.74 6.46 24.84
N ILE A 137 -3.12 5.19 25.01
CA ILE A 137 -2.20 4.05 24.85
C ILE A 137 -2.80 3.09 23.83
N GLY A 138 -1.98 2.62 22.90
CA GLY A 138 -2.51 1.74 21.87
C GLY A 138 -3.46 2.43 20.90
N ALA A 139 -3.38 3.75 20.75
CA ALA A 139 -3.80 4.35 19.49
C ALA A 139 -3.06 3.60 18.39
N ALA A 140 -3.80 3.04 17.45
CA ALA A 140 -3.21 2.57 16.21
C ALA A 140 -2.54 3.80 15.59
N LEU A 141 -1.19 3.91 15.70
CA LEU A 141 -0.41 4.98 15.04
C LEU A 141 -0.71 5.01 13.53
N SER A 142 -1.24 3.91 13.01
CA SER A 142 -2.07 3.85 11.82
C SER A 142 -3.10 2.73 12.00
N PRO A 143 -4.34 2.91 11.49
CA PRO A 143 -5.35 1.86 11.46
C PRO A 143 -4.79 0.53 10.90
N PRO A 144 -5.19 -0.65 11.40
CA PRO A 144 -4.75 -1.92 10.85
C PRO A 144 -5.06 -2.02 9.35
N ILE A 145 -4.10 -2.53 8.59
CA ILE A 145 -4.15 -2.56 7.12
C ILE A 145 -4.86 -3.83 6.63
N VAL A 146 -5.74 -3.65 5.64
CA VAL A 146 -6.41 -4.72 4.89
C VAL A 146 -6.17 -4.49 3.41
N PHE A 147 -5.65 -5.51 2.73
CA PHE A 147 -5.49 -5.48 1.27
C PHE A 147 -6.81 -5.83 0.58
N VAL A 148 -7.22 -4.98 -0.35
CA VAL A 148 -8.43 -5.15 -1.15
C VAL A 148 -8.02 -5.67 -2.53
N THR A 149 -8.29 -6.95 -2.77
CA THR A 149 -8.08 -7.63 -4.05
C THR A 149 -9.39 -8.08 -4.71
N ALA A 150 -10.51 -7.94 -3.99
CA ALA A 150 -11.88 -8.21 -4.44
C ALA A 150 -12.83 -7.35 -3.62
N ASP A 151 -14.11 -7.33 -4.00
CA ASP A 151 -15.15 -6.60 -3.29
C ASP A 151 -15.15 -6.90 -1.79
N THR A 152 -15.08 -5.86 -0.98
CA THR A 152 -14.81 -5.95 0.46
C THR A 152 -15.75 -5.03 1.24
N VAL A 153 -16.25 -5.49 2.39
CA VAL A 153 -17.00 -4.65 3.33
C VAL A 153 -16.04 -4.05 4.34
N ALA A 154 -16.01 -2.71 4.40
CA ALA A 154 -15.18 -1.97 5.33
C ALA A 154 -15.68 -2.09 6.78
N ARG A 155 -14.74 -1.97 7.72
CA ARG A 155 -14.99 -1.85 9.15
C ARG A 155 -14.43 -0.51 9.64
N PRO A 156 -15.09 0.14 10.61
CA PRO A 156 -14.55 1.36 11.22
C PRO A 156 -13.17 1.13 11.83
N GLY A 157 -12.31 2.15 11.76
CA GLY A 157 -10.97 2.15 12.33
C GLY A 157 -9.95 1.30 11.59
N MET A 158 -10.17 1.01 10.29
CA MET A 158 -9.27 0.21 9.45
C MET A 158 -8.69 1.03 8.28
N HIS A 159 -7.56 0.57 7.74
CA HIS A 159 -6.93 1.10 6.53
C HIS A 159 -7.07 0.09 5.39
N TYR A 160 -7.75 0.46 4.31
CA TYR A 160 -7.90 -0.36 3.13
C TYR A 160 -6.93 0.08 2.03
N VAL A 161 -6.14 -0.88 1.54
CA VAL A 161 -5.17 -0.67 0.46
C VAL A 161 -5.64 -1.47 -0.75
N PHE A 162 -6.06 -0.79 -1.81
CA PHE A 162 -6.43 -1.46 -3.06
C PHE A 162 -5.20 -1.94 -3.79
N LEU A 163 -5.18 -3.22 -4.16
CA LEU A 163 -4.16 -3.83 -5.03
C LEU A 163 -4.76 -4.29 -6.37
N ALA A 164 -6.09 -4.26 -6.50
CA ALA A 164 -6.84 -4.60 -7.71
C ALA A 164 -8.08 -3.69 -7.81
N PRO A 165 -8.67 -3.52 -9.01
CA PRO A 165 -9.95 -2.83 -9.16
C PRO A 165 -11.06 -3.62 -8.48
N ALA A 166 -11.62 -3.04 -7.41
CA ALA A 166 -12.64 -3.66 -6.58
C ALA A 166 -13.54 -2.59 -5.95
N THR A 167 -14.62 -3.00 -5.32
CA THR A 167 -15.53 -2.14 -4.57
C THR A 167 -15.31 -2.32 -3.07
N LEU A 168 -15.03 -1.22 -2.35
CA LEU A 168 -15.06 -1.17 -0.89
C LEU A 168 -16.39 -0.60 -0.42
N PHE A 169 -17.22 -1.43 0.21
CA PHE A 169 -18.50 -1.03 0.78
C PHE A 169 -18.32 -0.45 2.18
N LEU A 170 -18.63 0.83 2.39
CA LEU A 170 -18.55 1.48 3.70
C LEU A 170 -19.63 0.92 4.65
N PRO A 171 -19.35 0.88 5.97
CA PRO A 171 -20.35 0.48 6.95
C PRO A 171 -21.59 1.37 6.90
N PHE A 172 -22.77 0.74 6.84
CA PHE A 172 -24.05 1.41 7.01
C PHE A 172 -24.98 0.56 7.91
N PRO A 173 -25.66 1.16 8.91
CA PRO A 173 -25.46 2.53 9.40
C PRO A 173 -24.08 2.67 10.07
N GLY A 174 -23.29 3.68 9.70
CA GLY A 174 -22.00 3.96 10.36
C GLY A 174 -22.18 4.75 11.66
N GLY A 175 -21.30 4.55 12.64
CA GLY A 175 -21.26 5.32 13.87
C GLY A 175 -20.79 6.77 13.65
N LEU A 176 -21.20 7.68 14.54
CA LEU A 176 -20.64 9.03 14.55
C LEU A 176 -19.14 8.94 14.83
N ARG A 177 -18.32 9.62 14.01
CA ARG A 177 -16.85 9.61 14.04
C ARG A 177 -16.18 8.30 13.64
N ASP A 178 -16.92 7.35 13.06
CA ASP A 178 -16.28 6.20 12.42
C ASP A 178 -15.31 6.68 11.34
N THR A 179 -14.15 6.06 11.27
CA THR A 179 -13.09 6.43 10.32
C THR A 179 -12.74 5.26 9.43
N VAL A 180 -12.45 5.53 8.16
CA VAL A 180 -11.90 4.55 7.23
C VAL A 180 -10.77 5.23 6.46
N LEU A 181 -9.56 4.70 6.58
CA LEU A 181 -8.41 5.18 5.82
C LEU A 181 -8.33 4.39 4.51
N ILE A 182 -8.04 5.07 3.40
CA ILE A 182 -8.04 4.46 2.06
C ILE A 182 -6.76 4.84 1.34
N THR A 183 -6.15 3.87 0.66
CA THR A 183 -5.04 4.09 -0.26
C THR A 183 -5.22 3.24 -1.50
N ASP A 184 -5.13 3.85 -2.67
CA ASP A 184 -5.22 3.12 -3.94
C ASP A 184 -3.83 2.85 -4.53
N LEU A 185 -3.41 1.59 -4.55
CA LEU A 185 -2.21 1.12 -5.23
C LEU A 185 -2.55 0.17 -6.39
N SER A 186 -3.83 0.08 -6.79
CA SER A 186 -4.28 -0.83 -7.85
C SER A 186 -3.80 -0.42 -9.24
N MET A 187 -3.31 0.82 -9.38
CA MET A 187 -2.92 1.43 -10.66
C MET A 187 -4.08 1.43 -11.69
N SER A 188 -5.33 1.39 -11.22
CA SER A 188 -6.56 1.32 -12.02
C SER A 188 -7.51 2.45 -11.65
N SER A 189 -8.31 2.91 -12.62
CA SER A 189 -9.39 3.88 -12.41
C SER A 189 -10.73 3.23 -12.02
N GLU A 190 -10.77 1.89 -11.92
CA GLU A 190 -11.99 1.12 -11.70
C GLU A 190 -12.20 0.75 -10.21
N ALA A 191 -11.33 1.19 -9.30
CA ALA A 191 -11.54 1.02 -7.86
C ALA A 191 -12.64 1.97 -7.35
N ILE A 192 -13.55 1.45 -6.52
CA ILE A 192 -14.76 2.15 -6.07
C ILE A 192 -14.86 2.11 -4.55
N VAL A 193 -15.29 3.22 -3.96
CA VAL A 193 -15.73 3.30 -2.56
C VAL A 193 -17.23 3.57 -2.56
N ASP A 194 -18.00 2.60 -2.12
CA ASP A 194 -19.47 2.63 -2.13
C ASP A 194 -20.01 2.86 -0.72
N PRO A 195 -20.78 3.92 -0.45
CA PRO A 195 -21.42 4.12 0.85
C PRO A 195 -22.58 3.16 1.16
N GLY A 196 -22.93 2.25 0.24
CA GLY A 196 -24.13 1.42 0.33
C GLY A 196 -25.39 2.28 0.29
N ASP A 197 -26.32 2.02 1.22
CA ASP A 197 -27.52 2.85 1.40
C ASP A 197 -27.22 4.24 2.02
N GLY A 198 -25.96 4.49 2.41
CA GLY A 198 -25.49 5.75 2.94
C GLY A 198 -25.14 6.78 1.86
N LYS A 199 -24.36 7.80 2.23
CA LYS A 199 -23.82 8.78 1.27
C LYS A 199 -22.42 9.24 1.62
N ILE A 200 -21.65 9.57 0.59
CA ILE A 200 -20.41 10.34 0.69
C ILE A 200 -20.71 11.78 0.29
N ARG A 201 -20.36 12.74 1.15
CA ARG A 201 -20.68 14.15 0.94
C ARG A 201 -19.89 14.70 -0.24
N GLY A 202 -20.58 15.45 -1.10
CA GLY A 202 -19.98 16.01 -2.33
C GLY A 202 -19.90 15.02 -3.49
N GLN A 203 -20.40 13.80 -3.34
CA GLN A 203 -20.48 12.79 -4.39
C GLN A 203 -21.94 12.40 -4.66
N SER A 204 -22.25 12.09 -5.91
CA SER A 204 -23.56 11.54 -6.31
C SER A 204 -23.42 10.04 -6.51
N GLY A 205 -23.56 9.26 -5.44
CA GLY A 205 -23.40 7.80 -5.45
C GLY A 205 -21.99 7.34 -5.07
N PRO A 206 -21.58 6.13 -5.48
CA PRO A 206 -20.25 5.59 -5.19
C PRO A 206 -19.12 6.48 -5.71
N MET A 207 -18.07 6.64 -4.91
CA MET A 207 -16.87 7.40 -5.26
C MET A 207 -15.92 6.52 -6.07
N ARG A 208 -15.64 6.92 -7.32
CA ARG A 208 -14.58 6.28 -8.13
C ARG A 208 -13.22 6.86 -7.78
N LEU A 209 -12.24 5.99 -7.57
CA LEU A 209 -10.85 6.38 -7.34
C LEU A 209 -10.17 6.54 -8.70
N ASN A 210 -10.27 7.74 -9.28
CA ASN A 210 -9.78 8.05 -10.62
C ASN A 210 -8.37 8.65 -10.64
N VAL A 211 -7.73 8.77 -9.48
CA VAL A 211 -6.35 9.27 -9.34
C VAL A 211 -5.48 8.13 -8.80
N PRO A 212 -4.46 7.69 -9.55
CA PRO A 212 -3.55 6.65 -9.06
C PRO A 212 -2.82 7.12 -7.80
N ARG A 213 -2.57 6.21 -6.86
CA ARG A 213 -1.80 6.49 -5.62
C ARG A 213 -2.49 7.52 -4.70
N LEU A 214 -3.80 7.66 -4.81
CA LEU A 214 -4.59 8.51 -3.93
C LEU A 214 -4.61 7.94 -2.50
N LYS A 215 -4.43 8.82 -1.51
CA LYS A 215 -4.57 8.50 -0.08
C LYS A 215 -5.46 9.54 0.59
N PHE A 216 -6.48 9.07 1.32
CA PHE A 216 -7.41 9.93 2.04
C PHE A 216 -8.09 9.14 3.16
N GLN A 217 -8.73 9.86 4.08
CA GLN A 217 -9.51 9.30 5.18
C GLN A 217 -10.94 9.80 5.06
N LEU A 218 -11.90 8.90 5.22
CA LEU A 218 -13.31 9.25 5.37
C LEU A 218 -13.69 9.21 6.86
N VAL A 219 -14.46 10.20 7.29
CA VAL A 219 -15.01 10.29 8.64
C VAL A 219 -16.53 10.36 8.57
N ASN A 220 -17.23 9.50 9.30
CA ASN A 220 -18.68 9.54 9.34
C ASN A 220 -19.16 10.65 10.30
N SER A 221 -19.96 11.59 9.78
CA SER A 221 -20.51 12.72 10.53
C SER A 221 -21.89 12.45 11.17
N GLY A 222 -22.36 11.19 11.13
CA GLY A 222 -23.65 10.68 11.57
C GLY A 222 -24.57 10.26 10.40
N ASN A 223 -25.68 9.60 10.71
CA ASN A 223 -26.63 9.09 9.70
C ASN A 223 -27.99 9.82 9.65
N SER A 224 -28.27 10.71 10.61
CA SER A 224 -29.57 11.38 10.72
C SER A 224 -29.53 12.80 10.13
N GLY A 225 -30.30 13.05 9.08
CA GLY A 225 -30.54 14.38 8.49
C GLY A 225 -29.84 14.65 7.15
N ASN A 226 -30.36 15.64 6.41
CA ASN A 226 -29.99 15.91 5.00
C ASN A 226 -28.51 16.31 4.77
N GLY A 227 -27.72 16.60 5.82
CA GLY A 227 -26.31 16.98 5.71
C GLY A 227 -25.29 15.98 6.26
N LYS A 228 -25.72 14.80 6.73
CA LYS A 228 -24.86 13.85 7.45
C LYS A 228 -24.52 12.62 6.59
N GLY A 229 -23.31 12.09 6.76
CA GLY A 229 -22.73 11.00 5.98
C GLY A 229 -21.20 11.00 6.07
N TRP A 230 -20.54 10.20 5.23
CA TRP A 230 -19.08 10.16 5.13
C TRP A 230 -18.55 11.45 4.50
N ILE A 231 -17.49 12.03 5.07
CA ILE A 231 -16.79 13.22 4.56
C ILE A 231 -15.29 12.97 4.51
#